data_AF-A0A359HKJ8-F1
#
_entry.id   AF-A0A359HKJ8-F1
#
_cell.length_a   1.000
_cell.length_b   1.000
_cell.length_c   1.000
_cell.angle_alpha   90.00
_cell.angle_beta   90.00
_cell.angle_gamma   90.00
#
_symmetry.space_group_name_H-M   'P 1'
#
loop_
_entity.id
_entity.type
_entity.pdbx_description
1 polymer ?
#
loop_
_entity_poly.entity_id
_entity_poly.type
_entity_poly.pdbx_seq_one_letter_code
_entity_poly.pdbx_strand_id
1 'polypeptide(L)'
;PAEGLWRETLTRISEGGGDPVKVVFTCERHAYQGYLPHPPDEPGILVVPLTCVGMAHPDLTVKALEAGATEVQFIGCPPEDCANREGNLWLQERMERQRKPRLNQKFKEVPVSLDWLPPNDFSLALKKPNQQRQATTYKLEFSQIHWQSFIPAILLLFVVLAGQIWLSDVNFRPFPAETALLEVVLNHKAGYPLRETATTLEPELGLTSPTRLILEIDGQTQWDQSYPPQGKDGRVVAFEQTQFDPGEHHLRLTMFDRPGQLEGQILFDELVLFENHGILDLSFSDAPLQSDPVAGRKLFFESSLEASASCHVCHSIEPGEVVVGPSLAGVATRAAERVPGLNAEDYLRESILHPDAYVVEGFPAGQMLPDLGKKLSSDQIDNLVAFLLTLK
;
A
#
# COMPACT_ATOMS: atom_id res chain seq x y z
N PRO A 1 9.54 -27.20 7.62
CA PRO A 1 9.91 -28.36 6.76
C PRO A 1 8.74 -28.68 5.82
N ALA A 2 8.98 -29.29 4.66
CA ALA A 2 7.88 -29.81 3.85
C ALA A 2 7.09 -30.85 4.65
N GLU A 3 5.76 -30.77 4.63
CA GLU A 3 4.90 -31.61 5.50
C GLU A 3 5.15 -33.10 5.33
N GLY A 4 5.42 -33.55 4.10
CA GLY A 4 5.72 -34.96 3.81
C GLY A 4 6.98 -35.45 4.51
N LEU A 5 8.09 -34.72 4.37
CA LEU A 5 9.37 -35.05 5.01
C LEU A 5 9.25 -35.04 6.54
N TRP A 6 8.50 -34.10 7.09
CA TRP A 6 8.30 -34.01 8.52
C TRP A 6 7.48 -35.18 9.06
N ARG A 7 6.44 -35.60 8.35
CA ARG A 7 5.63 -36.77 8.70
C ARG A 7 6.47 -38.05 8.68
N GLU A 8 7.26 -38.25 7.62
CA GLU A 8 8.19 -39.37 7.50
C GLU A 8 9.21 -39.39 8.64
N THR A 9 9.77 -38.22 8.99
CA THR A 9 10.70 -38.09 10.11
C THR A 9 10.05 -38.55 11.41
N LEU A 10 8.83 -38.09 11.72
CA LEU A 10 8.11 -38.50 12.93
C LEU A 10 7.82 -40.00 12.96
N THR A 11 7.43 -40.58 11.82
CA THR A 11 7.24 -42.04 11.70
C THR A 11 8.54 -42.79 12.01
N ARG A 12 9.67 -42.37 11.43
CA ARG A 12 10.98 -42.99 11.67
C ARG A 12 11.44 -42.88 13.13
N ILE A 13 11.13 -41.78 13.81
CA ILE A 13 11.40 -41.65 15.25
C ILE A 13 10.59 -42.70 16.03
N SER A 14 9.29 -42.82 15.73
CA SER A 14 8.39 -43.73 16.44
C SER A 14 8.66 -45.22 16.19
N GLU A 15 9.17 -45.58 15.00
CA GLU A 15 9.50 -46.94 14.59
C GLU A 15 10.88 -47.41 15.10
N GLY A 16 11.72 -46.50 15.59
CA GLY A 16 13.11 -46.73 15.98
C GLY A 16 13.37 -47.67 17.18
N GLY A 17 12.36 -48.37 17.69
CA GLY A 17 12.55 -49.55 18.55
C GLY A 17 13.32 -49.34 19.87
N GLY A 18 13.43 -48.10 20.36
CA GLY A 18 14.16 -47.76 21.58
C GLY A 18 15.64 -47.38 21.40
N ASP A 19 16.16 -47.39 20.17
CA ASP A 19 17.49 -46.86 19.88
C ASP A 19 17.48 -45.32 19.98
N PRO A 20 18.59 -44.69 20.43
CA PRO A 20 18.64 -43.23 20.58
C PRO A 20 18.59 -42.53 19.22
N VAL A 21 17.50 -41.80 18.97
CA VAL A 21 17.30 -41.01 17.74
C VAL A 21 17.58 -39.53 18.01
N LYS A 22 18.52 -38.97 17.23
CA LYS A 22 18.86 -37.55 17.23
C LYS A 22 18.23 -36.86 16.03
N VAL A 23 17.43 -35.83 16.27
CA VAL A 23 16.80 -35.03 15.22
C VAL A 23 17.57 -33.73 15.04
N VAL A 24 18.05 -33.48 13.83
CA VAL A 24 18.88 -32.31 13.49
C VAL A 24 18.11 -31.42 12.53
N PHE A 25 17.70 -30.24 12.99
CA PHE A 25 17.14 -29.22 12.11
C PHE A 25 18.25 -28.32 11.57
N THR A 26 18.30 -28.13 10.26
CA THR A 26 19.34 -27.29 9.64
C THR A 26 18.80 -26.37 8.55
N CYS A 27 19.49 -25.27 8.27
CA CYS A 27 19.10 -24.37 7.18
C CYS A 27 19.51 -24.94 5.82
N GLU A 28 18.85 -24.47 4.77
CA GLU A 28 19.07 -24.91 3.40
C GLU A 28 20.53 -24.72 2.96
N ARG A 29 21.17 -23.62 3.36
CA ARG A 29 22.61 -23.39 3.12
C ARG A 29 23.48 -24.51 3.70
N HIS A 30 23.23 -24.94 4.93
CA HIS A 30 23.94 -26.04 5.58
C HIS A 30 23.56 -27.40 5.03
N ALA A 31 22.30 -27.57 4.62
CA ALA A 31 21.86 -28.78 3.94
C ALA A 31 22.63 -28.98 2.64
N TYR A 32 22.73 -27.95 1.78
CA TYR A 32 23.42 -28.05 0.49
C TYR A 32 24.95 -28.06 0.57
N GLN A 33 25.55 -27.29 1.47
CA GLN A 33 27.00 -27.10 1.51
C GLN A 33 27.70 -28.01 2.54
N GLY A 34 27.00 -28.39 3.60
CA GLY A 34 27.56 -29.20 4.70
C GLY A 34 27.11 -30.66 4.64
N TYR A 35 25.80 -30.88 4.71
CA TYR A 35 25.20 -32.20 4.86
C TYR A 35 25.17 -33.02 3.56
N LEU A 36 24.57 -32.51 2.48
CA LEU A 36 24.40 -33.29 1.24
C LEU A 36 25.71 -33.79 0.63
N PRO A 37 26.83 -33.03 0.67
CA PRO A 37 28.12 -33.54 0.20
C PRO A 37 28.77 -34.56 1.16
N HIS A 38 28.39 -34.55 2.44
CA HIS A 38 28.96 -35.39 3.49
C HIS A 38 27.87 -35.89 4.46
N PRO A 39 26.96 -36.79 4.02
CA PRO A 39 25.91 -37.30 4.87
C PRO A 39 26.51 -38.11 6.04
N PRO A 40 25.91 -38.06 7.24
CA PRO A 40 26.36 -38.86 8.37
C PRO A 40 26.08 -40.34 8.11
N ASP A 41 27.06 -41.19 8.42
CA ASP A 41 26.95 -42.65 8.31
C ASP A 41 26.15 -43.28 9.48
N GLU A 42 25.72 -42.47 10.45
CA GLU A 42 25.06 -42.94 11.67
C GLU A 42 23.53 -43.05 11.47
N PRO A 43 22.93 -44.26 11.55
CA PRO A 43 21.51 -44.48 11.26
C PRO A 43 20.55 -43.82 12.27
N GLY A 44 21.05 -43.40 13.43
CA GLY A 44 20.28 -42.71 14.47
C GLY A 44 20.14 -41.19 14.29
N ILE A 45 20.74 -40.60 13.24
CA ILE A 45 20.68 -39.15 12.98
C ILE A 45 19.69 -38.85 11.86
N LEU A 46 18.63 -38.10 12.18
CA LEU A 46 17.62 -37.65 11.22
C LEU A 46 17.78 -36.16 10.95
N VAL A 47 18.24 -35.81 9.75
CA VAL A 47 18.45 -34.40 9.35
C VAL A 47 17.22 -33.85 8.61
N VAL A 48 16.67 -32.76 9.12
CA VAL A 48 15.49 -32.07 8.57
C VAL A 48 15.90 -30.68 8.07
N PRO A 49 16.01 -30.47 6.74
CA PRO A 49 16.28 -29.17 6.17
C PRO A 49 15.08 -28.23 6.30
N LEU A 50 15.38 -26.98 6.60
CA LEU A 50 14.48 -25.83 6.65
C LEU A 50 15.05 -24.74 5.73
N THR A 51 14.21 -23.89 5.14
CA THR A 51 14.69 -22.70 4.40
C THR A 51 15.62 -21.86 5.29
N CYS A 52 15.23 -21.65 6.54
CA CYS A 52 16.09 -21.09 7.58
C CYS A 52 15.79 -21.73 8.93
N VAL A 53 16.81 -21.93 9.75
CA VAL A 53 16.64 -22.32 11.16
C VAL A 53 15.84 -21.29 11.95
N GLY A 54 15.90 -20.01 11.59
CA GLY A 54 15.10 -18.95 12.21
C GLY A 54 13.59 -19.07 11.99
N MET A 55 13.15 -19.90 11.04
CA MET A 55 11.74 -20.23 10.85
C MET A 55 11.28 -21.39 11.74
N ALA A 56 12.19 -22.07 12.44
CA ALA A 56 11.83 -23.15 13.33
C ALA A 56 10.96 -22.62 14.49
N HIS A 57 9.77 -23.20 14.59
CA HIS A 57 8.88 -23.01 15.73
C HIS A 57 9.28 -23.99 16.84
N PRO A 58 9.24 -23.59 18.14
CA PRO A 58 9.55 -24.50 19.24
C PRO A 58 8.74 -25.79 19.27
N ASP A 59 7.54 -25.79 18.69
CA ASP A 59 6.70 -26.99 18.55
C ASP A 59 7.36 -28.10 17.72
N LEU A 60 8.31 -27.78 16.84
CA LEU A 60 9.07 -28.80 16.12
C LEU A 60 9.92 -29.64 17.09
N THR A 61 10.57 -28.96 18.05
CA THR A 61 11.30 -29.60 19.14
C THR A 61 10.35 -30.44 19.99
N VAL A 62 9.21 -29.87 20.40
CA VAL A 62 8.20 -30.58 21.21
C VAL A 62 7.73 -31.85 20.52
N LYS A 63 7.33 -31.76 19.25
CA LYS A 63 6.83 -32.90 18.47
C LYS A 63 7.90 -33.97 18.26
N ALA A 64 9.15 -33.59 18.01
CA ALA A 64 10.26 -34.54 17.89
C ALA A 64 10.44 -35.36 19.18
N LEU A 65 10.44 -34.67 20.32
CA LEU A 65 10.62 -35.28 21.63
C LEU A 65 9.44 -36.15 22.05
N GLU A 66 8.21 -35.68 21.81
CA GLU A 66 6.99 -36.44 22.08
C GLU A 66 6.88 -37.69 21.19
N ALA A 67 7.46 -37.66 19.99
CA ALA A 67 7.57 -38.82 19.12
C ALA A 67 8.62 -39.84 19.58
N GLY A 68 9.51 -39.48 20.52
CA GLY A 68 10.52 -40.37 21.08
C GLY A 68 11.98 -40.01 20.78
N ALA A 69 12.26 -38.83 20.19
CA ALA A 69 13.64 -38.40 19.97
C ALA A 69 14.37 -38.18 21.31
N THR A 70 15.62 -38.67 21.40
CA THR A 70 16.46 -38.52 22.60
C THR A 70 17.20 -37.18 22.64
N GLU A 71 17.50 -36.60 21.49
CA GLU A 71 18.16 -35.30 21.36
C GLU A 71 17.58 -34.52 20.17
N VAL A 72 17.46 -33.21 20.33
CA VAL A 72 17.15 -32.29 19.24
C VAL A 72 18.30 -31.31 19.08
N GLN A 73 18.83 -31.17 17.88
CA GLN A 73 19.90 -30.24 17.56
C GLN A 73 19.46 -29.25 16.47
N PHE A 74 19.86 -28.00 16.60
CA PHE A 74 19.76 -27.01 15.53
C PHE A 74 21.16 -26.63 15.06
N ILE A 75 21.42 -26.83 13.77
CA ILE A 75 22.69 -26.44 13.13
C ILE A 75 22.40 -25.36 12.10
N GLY A 76 23.00 -24.19 12.26
CA GLY A 76 22.79 -23.07 11.35
C GLY A 76 24.04 -22.23 11.11
N CYS A 77 23.86 -21.18 10.32
CA CYS A 77 24.88 -20.19 10.00
C CYS A 77 25.58 -19.62 11.24
N PRO A 78 26.87 -19.26 11.13
CA PRO A 78 27.58 -18.64 12.24
C PRO A 78 26.99 -17.25 12.53
N PRO A 79 27.26 -16.70 13.74
CA PRO A 79 26.92 -15.32 14.06
C PRO A 79 27.48 -14.38 12.97
N GLU A 80 26.73 -13.34 12.61
CA GLU A 80 27.10 -12.31 11.60
C GLU A 80 27.12 -12.77 10.12
N ASP A 81 27.06 -14.07 9.82
CA ASP A 81 26.94 -14.61 8.45
C ASP A 81 25.64 -15.43 8.27
N CYS A 82 24.59 -15.06 9.03
CA CYS A 82 23.28 -15.64 8.80
C CYS A 82 22.70 -15.11 7.49
N ALA A 83 22.38 -16.01 6.56
CA ALA A 83 21.75 -15.65 5.28
C ALA A 83 20.41 -14.89 5.44
N ASN A 84 19.77 -15.05 6.60
CA ASN A 84 18.53 -14.35 6.98
C ASN A 84 18.75 -13.37 8.14
N ARG A 85 19.93 -12.74 8.19
CA ARG A 85 20.38 -11.71 9.16
C ARG A 85 20.43 -12.18 10.62
N GLU A 86 19.28 -12.35 11.26
CA GLU A 86 19.14 -12.65 12.70
C GLU A 86 18.40 -13.98 12.96
N GLY A 87 18.18 -14.80 11.93
CA GLY A 87 17.39 -16.02 12.06
C GLY A 87 17.90 -16.99 13.12
N ASN A 88 19.23 -17.19 13.20
CA ASN A 88 19.86 -18.00 14.24
C ASN A 88 19.69 -17.40 15.65
N LEU A 89 19.84 -16.08 15.79
CA LEU A 89 19.59 -15.36 17.04
C LEU A 89 18.15 -15.54 17.52
N TRP A 90 17.16 -15.30 16.67
CA TRP A 90 15.76 -15.44 17.07
C TRP A 90 15.43 -16.87 17.48
N LEU A 91 15.99 -17.88 16.81
CA LEU A 91 15.82 -19.27 17.22
C LEU A 91 16.45 -19.52 18.59
N GLN A 92 17.68 -19.04 18.80
CA GLN A 92 18.36 -19.15 20.10
C GLN A 92 17.51 -18.54 21.22
N GLU A 93 17.03 -17.31 21.03
CA GLU A 93 16.18 -16.62 22.01
C GLU A 93 14.85 -17.37 22.26
N ARG A 94 14.28 -18.05 21.26
CA ARG A 94 13.05 -18.85 21.45
C ARG A 94 13.31 -20.11 22.27
N MET A 95 14.44 -20.79 22.02
CA MET A 95 14.85 -21.99 22.77
C MET A 95 15.28 -21.64 24.21
N GLU A 96 15.96 -20.51 24.39
CA GLU A 96 16.31 -19.93 25.69
C GLU A 96 15.13 -19.21 26.37
N ARG A 97 13.96 -19.15 25.71
CA ARG A 97 12.70 -18.56 26.19
C ARG A 97 12.75 -17.04 26.42
N GLN A 98 13.74 -16.36 25.85
CA GLN A 98 13.88 -14.91 25.82
C GLN A 98 12.93 -14.25 24.79
N ARG A 99 12.51 -14.99 23.74
CA ARG A 99 11.62 -14.52 22.66
C ARG A 99 10.39 -15.42 22.47
N LYS A 100 9.25 -14.85 22.05
CA LYS A 100 8.05 -15.61 21.64
C LYS A 100 8.16 -16.05 20.16
N PRO A 101 7.57 -17.20 19.77
CA PRO A 101 7.01 -18.25 20.63
C PRO A 101 8.10 -18.94 21.45
N ARG A 102 7.82 -19.27 22.71
CA ARG A 102 8.80 -19.80 23.67
C ARG A 102 8.73 -21.32 23.71
N LEU A 103 9.88 -21.99 23.91
CA LEU A 103 9.88 -23.42 24.23
C LEU A 103 9.08 -23.70 25.52
N ASN A 104 8.22 -24.71 25.46
CA ASN A 104 7.35 -25.09 26.57
C ASN A 104 8.18 -25.51 27.80
N GLN A 105 7.78 -25.07 29.00
CA GLN A 105 8.49 -25.33 30.25
C GLN A 105 8.74 -26.81 30.53
N LYS A 106 7.83 -27.69 30.08
CA LYS A 106 7.94 -29.14 30.23
C LYS A 106 9.25 -29.70 29.65
N PHE A 107 9.83 -29.02 28.66
CA PHE A 107 11.03 -29.46 27.96
C PHE A 107 12.27 -28.61 28.31
N LYS A 108 12.26 -27.90 29.45
CA LYS A 108 13.36 -27.03 29.89
C LYS A 108 14.69 -27.79 30.10
N GLU A 109 14.61 -29.04 30.53
CA GLU A 109 15.78 -29.87 30.86
C GLU A 109 16.17 -30.83 29.73
N VAL A 110 15.49 -30.75 28.59
CA VAL A 110 15.80 -31.59 27.44
C VAL A 110 17.07 -31.09 26.75
N PRO A 111 17.95 -32.01 26.29
CA PRO A 111 19.12 -31.63 25.51
C PRO A 111 18.70 -31.09 24.14
N VAL A 112 18.49 -29.77 24.08
CA VAL A 112 18.38 -29.01 22.84
C VAL A 112 19.72 -28.34 22.58
N SER A 113 20.48 -28.87 21.63
CA SER A 113 21.78 -28.31 21.24
C SER A 113 21.61 -27.27 20.13
N LEU A 114 22.36 -26.16 20.25
CA LEU A 114 22.35 -25.06 19.29
C LEU A 114 23.78 -24.83 18.79
N ASP A 115 23.99 -24.95 17.49
CA ASP A 115 25.31 -24.92 16.88
C ASP A 115 25.33 -23.92 15.71
N TRP A 116 26.06 -22.82 15.89
CA TRP A 116 26.19 -21.71 14.94
C TRP A 116 27.59 -21.66 14.33
N LEU A 117 27.76 -22.27 13.15
CA LEU A 117 29.08 -22.50 12.53
C LEU A 117 29.02 -22.42 10.99
N PRO A 118 30.17 -22.26 10.30
CA PRO A 118 30.23 -22.33 8.84
C PRO A 118 29.78 -23.70 8.30
N PRO A 119 29.23 -23.79 7.07
CA PRO A 119 28.74 -25.06 6.51
C PRO A 119 29.78 -26.18 6.44
N ASN A 120 31.06 -25.85 6.24
CA ASN A 120 32.15 -26.83 6.18
C ASN A 120 32.36 -27.60 7.49
N ASP A 121 31.91 -27.03 8.62
CA ASP A 121 32.05 -27.62 9.94
C ASP A 121 30.80 -28.43 10.36
N PHE A 122 29.85 -28.68 9.45
CA PHE A 122 28.60 -29.38 9.77
C PHE A 122 28.82 -30.74 10.46
N SER A 123 29.79 -31.52 9.96
CA SER A 123 30.14 -32.83 10.54
C SER A 123 30.80 -32.72 11.92
N LEU A 124 31.49 -31.61 12.19
CA LEU A 124 32.05 -31.31 13.52
C LEU A 124 30.92 -31.08 14.53
N ALA A 125 29.87 -30.33 14.14
CA ALA A 125 28.72 -30.05 14.99
C ALA A 125 27.90 -31.31 15.33
N LEU A 126 27.81 -32.28 14.41
CA LEU A 126 27.18 -33.57 14.69
C LEU A 126 27.93 -34.35 15.78
N LYS A 127 29.27 -34.41 15.67
CA LYS A 127 30.15 -35.18 16.58
C LYS A 127 30.34 -34.51 17.94
N LYS A 128 30.34 -33.18 17.97
CA LYS A 128 30.57 -32.37 19.18
C LYS A 128 29.48 -31.30 19.27
N PRO A 129 28.27 -31.64 19.75
CA PRO A 129 27.20 -30.64 19.91
C PRO A 129 27.59 -29.57 20.93
N ASN A 130 26.94 -28.40 20.84
CA ASN A 130 27.19 -27.21 21.66
C ASN A 130 28.55 -26.50 21.40
N GLN A 131 28.99 -26.41 20.14
CA GLN A 131 30.05 -25.48 19.71
C GLN A 131 29.58 -24.02 19.67
N GLN A 132 28.81 -23.58 20.67
CA GLN A 132 28.12 -22.29 20.69
C GLN A 132 29.11 -21.12 20.55
N ARG A 133 29.00 -20.39 19.43
CA ARG A 133 29.33 -18.95 19.39
C ARG A 133 28.04 -18.20 19.66
N GLN A 134 27.98 -17.27 20.62
CA GLN A 134 26.75 -16.50 20.86
C GLN A 134 26.27 -15.88 19.54
N ALA A 135 25.00 -16.09 19.17
CA ALA A 135 24.43 -15.36 18.04
C ALA A 135 24.45 -13.86 18.38
N THR A 136 25.09 -13.06 17.54
CA THR A 136 25.18 -11.62 17.72
C THR A 136 24.19 -10.93 16.79
N THR A 137 23.50 -9.92 17.32
CA THR A 137 22.89 -8.87 16.50
C THR A 137 23.85 -7.71 16.45
N TYR A 138 23.85 -6.95 15.35
CA TYR A 138 24.49 -5.64 15.36
C TYR A 138 23.78 -4.77 16.40
N LYS A 139 24.49 -4.37 17.45
CA LYS A 139 24.03 -3.36 18.41
C LYS A 139 24.85 -2.09 18.20
N LEU A 140 24.18 -1.01 17.81
CA LEU A 140 24.78 0.31 17.83
C LEU A 140 24.90 0.75 19.30
N GLU A 141 26.09 0.61 19.88
CA GLU A 141 26.35 1.01 21.26
C GLU A 141 26.65 2.52 21.33
N PHE A 142 25.63 3.31 21.68
CA PHE A 142 25.76 4.76 21.90
C PHE A 142 26.72 5.13 23.04
N SER A 143 27.15 4.17 23.87
CA SER A 143 28.13 4.35 24.94
C SER A 143 29.53 4.71 24.43
N GLN A 144 29.82 4.44 23.15
CA GLN A 144 31.09 4.79 22.50
C GLN A 144 31.09 6.20 21.92
N ILE A 145 29.97 6.92 21.98
CA ILE A 145 29.88 8.31 21.50
C ILE A 145 30.41 9.25 22.58
N HIS A 146 31.60 9.77 22.36
CA HIS A 146 32.19 10.81 23.20
C HIS A 146 31.53 12.18 22.90
N TRP A 147 30.42 12.48 23.58
CA TRP A 147 29.67 13.74 23.40
C TRP A 147 30.51 15.02 23.51
N GLN A 148 31.61 14.95 24.27
CA GLN A 148 32.57 16.05 24.41
C GLN A 148 33.21 16.45 23.08
N SER A 149 33.44 15.49 22.18
CA SER A 149 33.99 15.73 20.84
C SER A 149 33.02 16.48 19.92
N PHE A 150 31.71 16.47 20.22
CA PHE A 150 30.69 17.17 19.45
C PHE A 150 30.44 18.60 19.94
N ILE A 151 30.90 18.96 21.14
CA ILE A 151 30.71 20.30 21.72
C ILE A 151 31.20 21.41 20.78
N PRO A 152 32.40 21.34 20.16
CA PRO A 152 32.87 22.39 19.25
C PRO A 152 31.98 22.54 18.01
N ALA A 153 31.49 21.41 17.46
CA ALA A 153 30.63 21.41 16.29
C ALA A 153 29.24 21.99 16.60
N ILE A 154 28.67 21.65 17.75
CA ILE A 154 27.39 22.20 18.22
C ILE A 154 27.52 23.69 18.49
N LEU A 155 28.61 24.15 19.11
CA LEU A 155 28.87 25.56 19.34
C LEU A 155 29.03 26.32 18.01
N LEU A 156 29.77 25.75 17.05
CA LEU A 156 29.91 26.35 15.72
C LEU A 156 28.55 26.48 15.04
N LEU A 157 27.73 25.42 15.06
CA LEU A 157 26.38 25.45 14.51
C LEU A 157 25.52 26.54 15.17
N PHE A 158 25.57 26.65 16.50
CA PHE A 158 24.84 27.69 17.23
C PHE A 158 25.29 29.10 16.82
N VAL A 159 26.60 29.33 16.70
CA VAL A 159 27.16 30.61 16.24
C VAL A 159 26.71 30.92 14.81
N VAL A 160 26.71 29.93 13.91
CA VAL A 160 26.24 30.10 12.53
C VAL A 160 24.76 30.47 12.51
N LEU A 161 23.91 29.74 13.25
CA LEU A 161 22.47 30.02 13.33
C LEU A 161 22.19 31.40 13.93
N ALA A 162 22.89 31.76 15.02
CA ALA A 162 22.76 33.08 15.63
C ALA A 162 23.22 34.19 14.67
N GLY A 163 24.30 33.96 13.93
CA GLY A 163 24.79 34.87 12.88
C GLY A 163 23.79 35.02 11.74
N GLN A 164 23.14 33.93 11.31
CA GLN A 164 22.08 33.99 10.31
C GLN A 164 20.89 34.81 10.78
N ILE A 165 20.45 34.63 12.03
CA ILE A 165 19.36 35.42 12.61
C ILE A 165 19.76 36.90 12.69
N TRP A 166 20.99 37.20 13.13
CA TRP A 166 21.47 38.57 13.28
C TRP A 166 21.68 39.30 11.94
N LEU A 167 22.12 38.57 10.89
CA LEU A 167 22.31 39.10 9.54
C LEU A 167 21.02 39.09 8.70
N SER A 168 19.95 38.49 9.20
CA SER A 168 18.70 38.36 8.48
C SER A 168 17.85 39.61 8.65
N ASP A 169 17.73 40.41 7.59
CA ASP A 169 16.75 41.50 7.47
C ASP A 169 15.33 41.00 7.15
N VAL A 170 15.07 39.69 7.31
CA VAL A 170 13.73 39.13 7.14
C VAL A 170 12.85 39.64 8.28
N ASN A 171 12.01 40.63 7.96
CA ASN A 171 10.96 41.09 8.86
C ASN A 171 10.05 39.90 9.18
N PHE A 172 10.15 39.39 10.40
CA PHE A 172 9.18 38.44 10.94
C PHE A 172 7.82 39.14 10.98
N ARG A 173 7.01 38.87 9.96
CA ARG A 173 5.59 39.18 9.97
C ARG A 173 4.94 37.97 10.64
N PRO A 174 4.54 38.03 11.93
CA PRO A 174 3.67 37.00 12.46
C PRO A 174 2.49 36.89 11.50
N PHE A 175 2.08 35.66 11.17
CA PHE A 175 0.90 35.40 10.35
C PHE A 175 -0.20 36.36 10.81
N PRO A 176 -0.81 37.16 9.90
CA PRO A 176 -1.88 38.05 10.30
C PRO A 176 -2.89 37.21 11.08
N ALA A 177 -3.14 37.64 12.32
CA ALA A 177 -4.02 36.91 13.21
C ALA A 177 -5.37 36.78 12.49
N GLU A 178 -5.78 35.54 12.25
CA GLU A 178 -7.14 35.21 11.81
C GLU A 178 -7.45 35.65 10.37
N THR A 179 -6.68 35.24 9.35
CA THR A 179 -7.17 35.30 7.96
C THR A 179 -7.53 33.91 7.44
N ALA A 180 -8.58 33.84 6.62
CA ALA A 180 -8.91 32.66 5.83
C ALA A 180 -8.19 32.73 4.46
N LEU A 181 -7.92 31.57 3.88
CA LEU A 181 -7.25 31.44 2.59
C LEU A 181 -8.18 30.74 1.60
N LEU A 182 -8.40 31.38 0.45
CA LEU A 182 -9.01 30.75 -0.71
C LEU A 182 -7.93 30.49 -1.76
N GLU A 183 -7.79 29.24 -2.15
CA GLU A 183 -6.92 28.80 -3.23
C GLU A 183 -7.79 28.40 -4.43
N VAL A 184 -7.51 28.96 -5.60
CA VAL A 184 -8.19 28.60 -6.85
C VAL A 184 -7.16 28.01 -7.79
N VAL A 185 -7.35 26.74 -8.14
CA VAL A 185 -6.52 25.99 -9.07
C VAL A 185 -7.36 25.63 -10.29
N LEU A 186 -6.90 25.97 -11.49
CA LEU A 186 -7.55 25.57 -12.74
C LEU A 186 -6.54 24.88 -13.64
N ASN A 187 -6.91 23.71 -14.16
CA ASN A 187 -6.20 23.03 -15.23
C ASN A 187 -7.18 22.67 -16.36
N HIS A 188 -7.28 23.54 -17.35
CA HIS A 188 -8.40 23.57 -18.28
C HIS A 188 -7.97 23.70 -19.74
N LYS A 189 -8.74 23.11 -20.65
CA LYS A 189 -8.67 23.38 -22.09
C LYS A 189 -9.92 24.14 -22.51
N ALA A 190 -9.73 25.29 -23.16
CA ALA A 190 -10.83 26.11 -23.64
C ALA A 190 -11.88 25.28 -24.41
N GLY A 191 -13.14 25.43 -24.02
CA GLY A 191 -14.29 24.75 -24.62
C GLY A 191 -14.53 23.30 -24.16
N TYR A 192 -13.69 22.75 -23.29
CA TYR A 192 -13.95 21.46 -22.64
C TYR A 192 -14.95 21.64 -21.48
N PRO A 193 -15.74 20.62 -21.12
CA PRO A 193 -16.50 20.65 -19.88
C PRO A 193 -15.56 20.56 -18.68
N LEU A 194 -15.93 21.13 -17.53
CA LEU A 194 -15.20 20.99 -16.26
C LEU A 194 -15.87 19.93 -15.37
N ARG A 195 -15.07 19.23 -14.56
CA ARG A 195 -15.58 18.28 -13.57
C ARG A 195 -16.47 18.98 -12.55
N GLU A 196 -17.54 18.28 -12.13
CA GLU A 196 -18.43 18.68 -11.03
C GLU A 196 -19.07 20.07 -11.18
N THR A 197 -18.96 20.68 -12.36
CA THR A 197 -19.57 21.96 -12.70
C THR A 197 -20.71 21.70 -13.67
N ALA A 198 -21.92 22.13 -13.33
CA ALA A 198 -23.06 22.03 -14.24
C ALA A 198 -22.94 23.08 -15.36
N THR A 199 -22.25 22.75 -16.46
CA THR A 199 -22.28 23.56 -17.68
C THR A 199 -23.36 23.08 -18.64
N THR A 200 -24.17 24.00 -19.16
CA THR A 200 -25.17 23.71 -20.19
C THR A 200 -24.62 23.91 -21.60
N LEU A 201 -23.35 24.30 -21.73
CA LEU A 201 -22.74 24.59 -23.02
C LEU A 201 -22.18 23.32 -23.65
N GLU A 202 -22.53 23.06 -24.91
CA GLU A 202 -21.94 21.97 -25.67
C GLU A 202 -20.40 22.14 -25.79
N PRO A 203 -19.61 21.05 -25.74
CA PRO A 203 -18.16 21.13 -25.88
C PRO A 203 -17.72 21.69 -27.23
N GLU A 204 -16.81 22.67 -27.22
CA GLU A 204 -16.23 23.26 -28.43
C GLU A 204 -14.72 22.99 -28.45
N LEU A 205 -14.31 21.99 -29.24
CA LEU A 205 -12.95 21.46 -29.17
C LEU A 205 -11.95 22.25 -30.00
N GLY A 206 -10.70 22.30 -29.53
CA GLY A 206 -9.58 22.86 -30.27
C GLY A 206 -9.44 24.38 -30.16
N LEU A 207 -10.17 25.01 -29.23
CA LEU A 207 -9.99 26.41 -28.91
C LEU A 207 -8.62 26.65 -28.28
N THR A 208 -8.02 27.78 -28.62
CA THR A 208 -6.77 28.30 -28.03
C THR A 208 -6.99 29.70 -27.44
N SER A 209 -8.22 30.01 -27.05
CA SER A 209 -8.55 31.27 -26.36
C SER A 209 -7.94 31.29 -24.96
N PRO A 210 -7.52 32.47 -24.47
CA PRO A 210 -7.17 32.62 -23.07
C PRO A 210 -8.41 32.34 -22.20
N THR A 211 -8.20 31.76 -21.02
CA THR A 211 -9.27 31.58 -20.03
C THR A 211 -9.23 32.73 -19.03
N ARG A 212 -10.34 33.45 -18.88
CA ARG A 212 -10.51 34.53 -17.90
C ARG A 212 -11.29 34.01 -16.71
N LEU A 213 -10.81 34.30 -15.51
CA LEU A 213 -11.45 33.95 -14.25
C LEU A 213 -11.74 35.25 -13.47
N ILE A 214 -12.93 35.30 -12.88
CA ILE A 214 -13.39 36.42 -12.04
C ILE A 214 -13.84 35.84 -10.70
N LEU A 215 -13.21 36.28 -9.61
CA LEU A 215 -13.63 35.97 -8.25
C LEU A 215 -14.35 37.16 -7.64
N GLU A 216 -15.56 36.90 -7.14
CA GLU A 216 -16.35 37.85 -6.36
C GLU A 216 -16.57 37.28 -4.96
N ILE A 217 -16.31 38.10 -3.95
CA ILE A 217 -16.60 37.81 -2.54
C ILE A 217 -17.57 38.87 -2.04
N ASP A 218 -18.73 38.45 -1.54
CA ASP A 218 -19.81 39.32 -1.07
C ASP A 218 -20.26 40.36 -2.12
N GLY A 219 -20.22 39.96 -3.39
CA GLY A 219 -20.57 40.81 -4.53
C GLY A 219 -19.50 41.85 -4.91
N GLN A 220 -18.32 41.82 -4.29
CA GLN A 220 -17.18 42.64 -4.69
C GLN A 220 -16.15 41.80 -5.44
N THR A 221 -15.75 42.25 -6.63
CA THR A 221 -14.68 41.61 -7.41
C THR A 221 -13.34 41.73 -6.68
N GLN A 222 -12.79 40.59 -6.24
CA GLN A 222 -11.47 40.53 -5.63
C GLN A 222 -10.37 40.56 -6.69
N TRP A 223 -10.57 39.81 -7.77
CA TRP A 223 -9.68 39.83 -8.92
C TRP A 223 -10.38 39.34 -10.19
N ASP A 224 -9.78 39.74 -11.31
CA ASP A 224 -10.22 39.45 -12.66
C ASP A 224 -8.96 39.26 -13.51
N GLN A 225 -8.67 38.00 -13.83
CA GLN A 225 -7.40 37.61 -14.44
C GLN A 225 -7.64 36.78 -15.70
N SER A 226 -6.72 36.93 -16.65
CA SER A 226 -6.77 36.20 -17.92
C SER A 226 -5.47 35.42 -18.14
N TYR A 227 -5.60 34.12 -18.35
CA TYR A 227 -4.49 33.19 -18.44
C TYR A 227 -4.37 32.68 -19.88
N PRO A 228 -3.21 32.89 -20.54
CA PRO A 228 -2.99 32.38 -21.88
C PRO A 228 -2.76 30.86 -21.86
N PRO A 229 -3.12 30.14 -22.94
CA PRO A 229 -2.83 28.72 -23.06
C PRO A 229 -1.32 28.47 -23.12
N GLN A 230 -0.87 27.39 -22.48
CA GLN A 230 0.51 26.94 -22.41
C GLN A 230 0.69 25.56 -23.06
N GLY A 231 1.87 25.33 -23.64
CA GLY A 231 2.22 24.05 -24.26
C GLY A 231 1.55 23.80 -25.63
N LYS A 232 1.85 22.63 -26.21
CA LYS A 232 1.30 22.23 -27.53
C LYS A 232 -0.19 21.87 -27.50
N ASP A 233 -0.69 21.52 -26.32
CA ASP A 233 -2.05 21.03 -26.14
C ASP A 233 -3.05 22.16 -25.85
N GLY A 234 -2.60 23.42 -25.84
CA GLY A 234 -3.45 24.60 -25.65
C GLY A 234 -4.07 24.73 -24.25
N ARG A 235 -3.41 24.16 -23.23
CA ARG A 235 -3.96 24.02 -21.87
C ARG A 235 -3.65 25.24 -21.02
N VAL A 236 -4.60 25.74 -20.27
CA VAL A 236 -4.45 26.83 -19.31
C VAL A 236 -4.24 26.25 -17.92
N VAL A 237 -3.23 26.76 -17.23
CA VAL A 237 -3.00 26.51 -15.81
C VAL A 237 -3.12 27.84 -15.08
N ALA A 238 -4.06 27.95 -14.15
CA ALA A 238 -4.22 29.11 -13.28
C ALA A 238 -4.06 28.71 -11.82
N PHE A 239 -3.44 29.60 -11.05
CA PHE A 239 -3.28 29.47 -9.60
C PHE A 239 -3.40 30.86 -8.98
N GLU A 240 -4.39 31.04 -8.11
CA GLU A 240 -4.57 32.27 -7.36
C GLU A 240 -4.79 31.97 -5.88
N GLN A 241 -4.27 32.85 -5.04
CA GLN A 241 -4.44 32.80 -3.59
C GLN A 241 -5.01 34.14 -3.12
N THR A 242 -6.13 34.08 -2.41
CA THR A 242 -6.80 35.27 -1.85
C THR A 242 -6.94 35.11 -0.34
N GLN A 243 -6.46 36.10 0.40
CA GLN A 243 -6.65 36.19 1.84
C GLN A 243 -7.80 37.15 2.15
N PHE A 244 -8.66 36.79 3.08
CA PHE A 244 -9.80 37.61 3.51
C PHE A 244 -10.16 37.30 4.97
N ASP A 245 -11.06 38.11 5.53
CA ASP A 245 -11.49 38.00 6.92
C ASP A 245 -12.31 36.70 7.13
N PRO A 246 -12.18 36.00 8.28
CA PRO A 246 -13.01 34.85 8.61
C PRO A 246 -14.48 35.25 8.84
N GLY A 247 -15.40 34.36 8.50
CA GLY A 247 -16.84 34.63 8.57
C GLY A 247 -17.63 33.92 7.49
N GLU A 248 -18.93 34.19 7.42
CA GLU A 248 -19.77 33.76 6.30
C GLU A 248 -19.56 34.72 5.13
N HIS A 249 -19.08 34.16 4.01
CA HIS A 249 -18.87 34.90 2.78
C HIS A 249 -19.58 34.22 1.61
N HIS A 250 -20.19 35.02 0.75
CA HIS A 250 -20.76 34.54 -0.50
C HIS A 250 -19.68 34.56 -1.58
N LEU A 251 -19.26 33.37 -2.02
CA LEU A 251 -18.21 33.21 -3.01
C LEU A 251 -18.81 32.90 -4.37
N ARG A 252 -18.43 33.69 -5.37
CA ARG A 252 -18.78 33.44 -6.76
C ARG A 252 -17.54 33.44 -7.65
N LEU A 253 -17.28 32.32 -8.30
CA LEU A 253 -16.20 32.16 -9.27
C LEU A 253 -16.79 31.97 -10.67
N THR A 254 -16.43 32.85 -11.60
CA THR A 254 -16.95 32.83 -12.98
C THR A 254 -15.81 32.69 -13.98
N MET A 255 -16.00 31.83 -14.99
CA MET A 255 -15.03 31.53 -16.05
C MET A 255 -15.54 31.93 -17.44
N PHE A 256 -14.64 32.46 -18.26
CA PHE A 256 -14.83 32.70 -19.69
C PHE A 256 -13.69 32.06 -20.46
N ASP A 257 -14.01 31.11 -21.32
CA ASP A 257 -13.01 30.34 -22.06
C ASP A 257 -13.28 30.32 -23.58
N ARG A 258 -14.39 30.92 -24.04
CA ARG A 258 -14.75 31.01 -25.46
C ARG A 258 -14.62 32.44 -26.00
N PRO A 259 -14.22 32.60 -27.28
CA PRO A 259 -14.13 33.92 -27.91
C PRO A 259 -15.50 34.58 -28.02
N GLY A 260 -15.62 35.83 -27.54
CA GLY A 260 -16.88 36.60 -27.63
C GLY A 260 -17.99 36.14 -26.67
N GLN A 261 -17.66 35.29 -25.70
CA GLN A 261 -18.59 34.84 -24.67
C GLN A 261 -19.06 36.02 -23.81
N LEU A 262 -20.37 36.28 -23.82
CA LEU A 262 -21.00 37.37 -23.05
C LEU A 262 -21.41 36.90 -21.64
N GLU A 263 -21.86 35.65 -21.52
CA GLU A 263 -22.25 35.04 -20.24
C GLU A 263 -21.19 34.06 -19.79
N GLY A 264 -20.60 34.31 -18.62
CA GLY A 264 -19.57 33.46 -18.04
C GLY A 264 -20.17 32.19 -17.43
N GLN A 265 -19.38 31.12 -17.41
CA GLN A 265 -19.72 29.86 -16.76
C GLN A 265 -19.49 30.01 -15.25
N ILE A 266 -20.50 29.79 -14.43
CA ILE A 266 -20.38 29.83 -12.97
C ILE A 266 -19.73 28.51 -12.52
N LEU A 267 -18.53 28.59 -11.96
CA LEU A 267 -17.79 27.44 -11.44
C LEU A 267 -18.14 27.13 -9.99
N PHE A 268 -18.44 28.18 -9.21
CA PHE A 268 -18.77 28.09 -7.79
C PHE A 268 -19.66 29.29 -7.42
N ASP A 269 -20.72 29.07 -6.65
CA ASP A 269 -21.66 30.11 -6.20
C ASP A 269 -22.35 29.65 -4.91
N GLU A 270 -21.65 29.77 -3.77
CA GLU A 270 -22.14 29.29 -2.47
C GLU A 270 -21.78 30.24 -1.31
N LEU A 271 -22.58 30.17 -0.25
CA LEU A 271 -22.25 30.73 1.06
C LEU A 271 -21.34 29.76 1.81
N VAL A 272 -20.13 30.20 2.14
CA VAL A 272 -19.14 29.40 2.85
C VAL A 272 -18.80 30.06 4.19
N LEU A 273 -18.83 29.28 5.27
CA LEU A 273 -18.37 29.68 6.58
C LEU A 273 -16.87 29.38 6.72
N PHE A 274 -16.06 30.42 6.84
CA PHE A 274 -14.63 30.30 7.04
C PHE A 274 -14.25 30.41 8.52
N GLU A 275 -13.66 29.36 9.05
CA GLU A 275 -13.04 29.37 10.38
C GLU A 275 -11.69 30.11 10.36
N ASN A 276 -11.18 30.50 11.53
CA ASN A 276 -9.88 31.14 11.66
C ASN A 276 -8.76 30.24 11.12
N HIS A 277 -8.00 30.73 10.14
CA HIS A 277 -7.00 29.95 9.37
C HIS A 277 -7.58 28.81 8.52
N GLY A 278 -8.89 28.86 8.23
CA GLY A 278 -9.52 27.94 7.29
C GLY A 278 -8.95 28.12 5.88
N ILE A 279 -8.77 27.01 5.19
CA ILE A 279 -8.34 26.97 3.79
C ILE A 279 -9.47 26.34 2.99
N LEU A 280 -9.98 27.04 1.98
CA LEU A 280 -10.84 26.47 0.94
C LEU A 280 -10.01 26.33 -0.33
N ASP A 281 -9.91 25.10 -0.83
CA ASP A 281 -9.30 24.79 -2.11
C ASP A 281 -10.41 24.54 -3.14
N LEU A 282 -10.44 25.37 -4.18
CA LEU A 282 -11.30 25.22 -5.35
C LEU A 282 -10.45 24.77 -6.54
N SER A 283 -10.50 23.47 -6.82
CA SER A 283 -9.69 22.83 -7.85
C SER A 283 -10.55 22.35 -9.02
N PHE A 284 -10.29 22.89 -10.21
CA PHE A 284 -11.07 22.61 -11.43
C PHE A 284 -10.19 21.96 -12.50
N SER A 285 -10.74 20.94 -13.16
CA SER A 285 -10.07 20.23 -14.25
C SER A 285 -11.07 19.77 -15.32
N ASP A 286 -10.57 19.58 -16.54
CA ASP A 286 -11.37 19.08 -17.67
C ASP A 286 -12.10 17.78 -17.31
N ALA A 287 -13.40 17.74 -17.57
CA ALA A 287 -14.17 16.51 -17.64
C ALA A 287 -13.87 15.78 -18.97
N PRO A 288 -13.91 14.44 -18.98
CA PRO A 288 -13.68 13.65 -20.19
C PRO A 288 -14.80 13.91 -21.21
N LEU A 289 -14.41 14.13 -22.46
CA LEU A 289 -15.34 14.42 -23.57
C LEU A 289 -16.18 13.22 -24.00
N GLN A 290 -15.72 12.00 -23.70
CA GLN A 290 -16.40 10.75 -24.00
C GLN A 290 -15.82 9.66 -23.08
N SER A 291 -16.67 8.76 -22.60
CA SER A 291 -16.23 7.58 -21.88
C SER A 291 -15.46 6.65 -22.82
N ASP A 292 -14.24 6.26 -22.42
CA ASP A 292 -13.32 5.44 -23.19
C ASP A 292 -13.37 3.97 -22.73
N PRO A 293 -13.96 3.06 -23.52
CA PRO A 293 -14.04 1.64 -23.17
C PRO A 293 -12.66 0.96 -23.13
N VAL A 294 -11.64 1.49 -23.79
CA VAL A 294 -10.26 0.96 -23.71
C VAL A 294 -9.64 1.31 -22.36
N ALA A 295 -9.82 2.56 -21.90
CA ALA A 295 -9.41 2.97 -20.55
C ALA A 295 -10.19 2.19 -19.47
N GLY A 296 -11.50 1.97 -19.67
CA GLY A 296 -12.33 1.14 -18.79
C GLY A 296 -11.85 -0.30 -18.71
N ARG A 297 -11.49 -0.90 -19.85
CA ARG A 297 -10.92 -2.25 -19.92
C ARG A 297 -9.62 -2.34 -19.12
N LYS A 298 -8.77 -1.31 -19.18
CA LYS A 298 -7.54 -1.27 -18.39
C LYS A 298 -7.83 -1.29 -16.89
N LEU A 299 -8.78 -0.47 -16.42
CA LEU A 299 -9.23 -0.45 -15.02
C LEU A 299 -9.84 -1.78 -14.57
N PHE A 300 -10.52 -2.49 -15.46
CA PHE A 300 -11.07 -3.80 -15.16
C PHE A 300 -9.98 -4.85 -14.84
N PHE A 301 -8.87 -4.83 -15.57
CA PHE A 301 -7.78 -5.80 -15.46
C PHE A 301 -6.64 -5.37 -14.52
N GLU A 302 -6.39 -4.08 -14.35
CA GLU A 302 -5.28 -3.57 -13.55
C GLU A 302 -5.80 -3.01 -12.22
N SER A 303 -5.08 -3.22 -11.10
CA SER A 303 -5.41 -2.49 -9.87
C SER A 303 -4.97 -1.03 -10.04
N SER A 304 -5.89 -0.07 -9.93
CA SER A 304 -5.45 1.31 -9.71
C SER A 304 -4.73 1.38 -8.36
N LEU A 305 -3.73 2.28 -8.23
CA LEU A 305 -2.94 2.42 -6.99
C LEU A 305 -3.80 2.75 -5.76
N GLU A 306 -5.06 3.17 -5.95
CA GLU A 306 -6.01 3.59 -4.91
C GLU A 306 -7.18 2.61 -4.70
N ALA A 307 -7.63 1.90 -5.75
CA ALA A 307 -8.63 0.83 -5.62
C ALA A 307 -7.93 -0.52 -5.44
N SER A 308 -7.97 -1.03 -4.21
CA SER A 308 -7.30 -2.26 -3.75
C SER A 308 -7.76 -3.57 -4.41
N ALA A 309 -8.65 -3.52 -5.41
CA ALA A 309 -9.13 -4.70 -6.12
C ALA A 309 -9.43 -4.37 -7.59
N SER A 310 -8.86 -5.18 -8.48
CA SER A 310 -9.20 -5.20 -9.89
C SER A 310 -10.46 -6.04 -10.12
N CYS A 311 -11.39 -5.55 -10.95
CA CYS A 311 -12.72 -6.16 -11.13
C CYS A 311 -12.65 -7.61 -11.65
N HIS A 312 -11.64 -7.92 -12.47
CA HIS A 312 -11.43 -9.25 -13.05
C HIS A 312 -11.13 -10.35 -12.02
N VAL A 313 -10.71 -10.01 -10.80
CA VAL A 313 -10.45 -10.99 -9.74
C VAL A 313 -11.74 -11.67 -9.29
N CYS A 314 -12.86 -10.95 -9.34
CA CYS A 314 -14.16 -11.46 -8.92
C CYS A 314 -15.08 -11.76 -10.10
N HIS A 315 -14.90 -11.11 -11.24
CA HIS A 315 -15.78 -11.22 -12.40
C HIS A 315 -15.02 -11.67 -13.66
N SER A 316 -15.44 -12.79 -14.26
CA SER A 316 -14.96 -13.19 -15.60
C SER A 316 -15.74 -12.47 -16.70
N ILE A 317 -15.08 -12.26 -17.84
CA ILE A 317 -15.71 -11.81 -19.10
C ILE A 317 -15.95 -12.97 -20.08
N GLU A 318 -15.65 -14.20 -19.68
CA GLU A 318 -15.97 -15.40 -20.45
C GLU A 318 -17.42 -15.86 -20.17
N PRO A 319 -18.17 -16.33 -21.19
CA PRO A 319 -19.55 -16.77 -21.02
C PRO A 319 -19.70 -17.90 -19.99
N GLY A 320 -20.52 -17.66 -18.96
CA GLY A 320 -20.89 -18.66 -17.96
C GLY A 320 -19.84 -18.95 -16.89
N GLU A 321 -18.68 -18.28 -16.92
CA GLU A 321 -17.63 -18.48 -15.92
C GLU A 321 -17.90 -17.64 -14.65
N VAL A 322 -18.17 -18.32 -13.53
CA VAL A 322 -18.38 -17.71 -12.21
C VAL A 322 -17.08 -17.84 -11.41
N VAL A 323 -16.55 -16.72 -10.92
CA VAL A 323 -15.34 -16.70 -10.08
C VAL A 323 -15.74 -16.47 -8.62
N VAL A 324 -16.02 -15.21 -8.26
CA VAL A 324 -16.64 -14.84 -6.98
C VAL A 324 -18.00 -14.19 -7.23
N GLY A 325 -18.07 -13.29 -8.21
CA GLY A 325 -19.28 -12.69 -8.73
C GLY A 325 -19.73 -13.31 -10.07
N PRO A 326 -20.88 -12.87 -10.60
CA PRO A 326 -21.41 -13.36 -11.88
C PRO A 326 -20.49 -13.02 -13.06
N SER A 327 -20.53 -13.86 -14.09
CA SER A 327 -19.94 -13.54 -15.40
C SER A 327 -20.53 -12.24 -15.96
N LEU A 328 -19.64 -11.39 -16.48
CA LEU A 328 -19.98 -10.13 -17.14
C LEU A 328 -20.05 -10.27 -18.67
N ALA A 329 -19.81 -11.46 -19.22
CA ALA A 329 -20.06 -11.73 -20.64
C ALA A 329 -21.55 -11.48 -20.95
N GLY A 330 -21.87 -10.58 -21.86
CA GLY A 330 -23.25 -10.20 -22.18
C GLY A 330 -23.98 -9.39 -21.10
N VAL A 331 -23.24 -8.74 -20.19
CA VAL A 331 -23.85 -7.91 -19.15
C VAL A 331 -24.57 -6.70 -19.74
N ALA A 332 -24.10 -6.12 -20.85
CA ALA A 332 -24.73 -4.96 -21.49
C ALA A 332 -26.20 -5.25 -21.85
N THR A 333 -26.47 -6.47 -22.32
CA THR A 333 -27.82 -6.93 -22.69
C THR A 333 -28.65 -7.23 -21.44
N ARG A 334 -28.10 -7.96 -20.47
CA ARG A 334 -28.84 -8.35 -19.26
C ARG A 334 -29.14 -7.19 -18.33
N ALA A 335 -28.25 -6.19 -18.24
CA ALA A 335 -28.34 -5.06 -17.32
C ALA A 335 -29.66 -4.28 -17.49
N ALA A 336 -30.10 -4.06 -18.74
CA ALA A 336 -31.35 -3.37 -19.05
C ALA A 336 -32.61 -4.08 -18.55
N GLU A 337 -32.52 -5.37 -18.20
CA GLU A 337 -33.66 -6.20 -17.78
C GLU A 337 -33.67 -6.47 -16.26
N ARG A 338 -32.66 -6.03 -15.51
CA ARG A 338 -32.49 -6.40 -14.10
C ARG A 338 -33.43 -5.66 -13.15
N VAL A 339 -33.57 -4.35 -13.36
CA VAL A 339 -34.37 -3.47 -12.48
C VAL A 339 -35.37 -2.72 -13.35
N PRO A 340 -36.69 -2.89 -13.13
CA PRO A 340 -37.71 -2.17 -13.88
C PRO A 340 -37.52 -0.65 -13.77
N GLY A 341 -37.39 0.03 -14.91
CA GLY A 341 -37.26 1.48 -14.98
C GLY A 341 -35.82 2.01 -15.04
N LEU A 342 -34.81 1.16 -14.89
CA LEU A 342 -33.41 1.53 -15.11
C LEU A 342 -32.94 1.01 -16.48
N ASN A 343 -32.18 1.83 -17.20
CA ASN A 343 -31.49 1.37 -18.41
C ASN A 343 -30.18 0.64 -18.03
N ALA A 344 -29.52 0.04 -19.01
CA ALA A 344 -28.28 -0.72 -18.78
C ALA A 344 -27.15 0.12 -18.18
N GLU A 345 -26.98 1.36 -18.63
CA GLU A 345 -25.93 2.26 -18.16
C GLU A 345 -26.15 2.63 -16.68
N ASP A 346 -27.37 3.05 -16.33
CA ASP A 346 -27.75 3.44 -14.98
C ASP A 346 -27.63 2.25 -14.01
N TYR A 347 -28.09 1.07 -14.42
CA TYR A 347 -27.95 -0.15 -13.62
C TYR A 347 -26.48 -0.49 -13.33
N LEU A 348 -25.61 -0.41 -14.35
CA LEU A 348 -24.19 -0.70 -14.19
C LEU A 348 -23.50 0.34 -13.29
N ARG A 349 -23.85 1.62 -13.45
CA ARG A 349 -23.33 2.70 -12.61
C ARG A 349 -23.79 2.54 -11.15
N GLU A 350 -25.07 2.27 -10.92
CA GLU A 350 -25.62 2.02 -9.58
C GLU A 350 -24.97 0.80 -8.94
N SER A 351 -24.76 -0.29 -9.69
CA SER A 351 -24.09 -1.50 -9.19
C SER A 351 -22.64 -1.26 -8.75
N ILE A 352 -21.95 -0.26 -9.32
CA ILE A 352 -20.59 0.12 -8.91
C ILE A 352 -20.62 1.05 -7.70
N LEU A 353 -21.50 2.05 -7.69
CA LEU A 353 -21.61 3.05 -6.62
C LEU A 353 -22.24 2.48 -5.34
N HIS A 354 -23.23 1.60 -5.51
CA HIS A 354 -24.05 1.01 -4.46
C HIS A 354 -24.20 -0.52 -4.69
N PRO A 355 -23.14 -1.32 -4.45
CA PRO A 355 -23.12 -2.74 -4.83
C PRO A 355 -24.25 -3.63 -4.28
N ASP A 356 -24.78 -3.30 -3.10
CA ASP A 356 -25.87 -4.07 -2.47
C ASP A 356 -27.28 -3.49 -2.77
N ALA A 357 -27.39 -2.46 -3.62
CA ALA A 357 -28.70 -1.90 -4.03
C ALA A 357 -29.53 -2.92 -4.82
N TYR A 358 -28.88 -3.74 -5.65
CA TYR A 358 -29.47 -4.89 -6.31
C TYR A 358 -28.50 -6.07 -6.28
N VAL A 359 -28.90 -7.16 -5.60
CA VAL A 359 -28.11 -8.38 -5.52
C VAL A 359 -28.66 -9.43 -6.48
N VAL A 360 -27.84 -9.87 -7.42
CA VAL A 360 -28.21 -10.90 -8.40
C VAL A 360 -28.51 -12.23 -7.69
N GLU A 361 -29.62 -12.87 -8.05
CA GLU A 361 -30.02 -14.18 -7.52
C GLU A 361 -28.87 -15.20 -7.63
N GLY A 362 -28.61 -15.91 -6.52
CA GLY A 362 -27.52 -16.89 -6.42
C GLY A 362 -26.19 -16.35 -5.89
N PHE A 363 -26.08 -15.05 -5.59
CA PHE A 363 -24.88 -14.43 -5.01
C PHE A 363 -25.16 -13.81 -3.62
N PRO A 364 -24.19 -13.88 -2.68
CA PRO A 364 -24.34 -13.27 -1.35
C PRO A 364 -24.14 -11.75 -1.39
N ALA A 365 -24.95 -11.02 -0.60
CA ALA A 365 -24.75 -9.59 -0.35
C ALA A 365 -23.44 -9.33 0.42
N GLY A 366 -22.85 -8.13 0.27
CA GLY A 366 -21.63 -7.71 0.94
C GLY A 366 -20.33 -8.33 0.38
N GLN A 367 -20.42 -9.06 -0.73
CA GLN A 367 -19.26 -9.70 -1.37
C GLN A 367 -18.48 -8.75 -2.29
N MET A 368 -19.17 -7.79 -2.91
CA MET A 368 -18.55 -6.75 -3.73
C MET A 368 -18.05 -5.61 -2.82
N LEU A 369 -16.89 -5.04 -3.14
CA LEU A 369 -16.26 -4.03 -2.29
C LEU A 369 -17.19 -2.81 -2.12
N PRO A 370 -17.51 -2.37 -0.89
CA PRO A 370 -18.26 -1.14 -0.67
C PRO A 370 -17.40 0.10 -0.96
N ASP A 371 -18.06 1.26 -1.08
CA ASP A 371 -17.43 2.58 -1.23
C ASP A 371 -16.52 2.72 -2.48
N LEU A 372 -16.78 1.98 -3.56
CA LEU A 372 -16.01 2.13 -4.81
C LEU A 372 -16.12 3.55 -5.38
N GLY A 373 -17.25 4.25 -5.18
CA GLY A 373 -17.40 5.66 -5.55
C GLY A 373 -16.49 6.63 -4.80
N LYS A 374 -15.88 6.23 -3.68
CA LYS A 374 -14.84 7.01 -2.98
C LYS A 374 -13.42 6.64 -3.42
N LYS A 375 -13.26 5.50 -4.10
CA LYS A 375 -11.96 4.95 -4.53
C LYS A 375 -11.69 5.12 -6.03
N LEU A 376 -12.74 5.33 -6.80
CA LEU A 376 -12.69 5.58 -8.24
C LEU A 376 -13.22 6.97 -8.52
N SER A 377 -12.55 7.72 -9.39
CA SER A 377 -13.09 8.98 -9.89
C SER A 377 -14.33 8.72 -10.76
N SER A 378 -15.18 9.74 -10.92
CA SER A 378 -16.31 9.71 -11.85
C SER A 378 -15.88 9.23 -13.25
N ASP A 379 -14.79 9.76 -13.79
CA ASP A 379 -14.24 9.34 -15.09
C ASP A 379 -13.86 7.85 -15.15
N GLN A 380 -13.29 7.32 -14.07
CA GLN A 380 -12.93 5.90 -14.00
C GLN A 380 -14.18 5.02 -14.01
N ILE A 381 -15.24 5.47 -13.33
CA ILE A 381 -16.56 4.81 -13.33
C ILE A 381 -17.18 4.89 -14.72
N ASP A 382 -17.18 6.07 -15.36
CA ASP A 382 -17.72 6.29 -16.70
C ASP A 382 -17.03 5.42 -17.74
N ASN A 383 -15.69 5.37 -17.70
CA ASN A 383 -14.89 4.52 -18.58
C ASN A 383 -15.17 3.03 -18.32
N LEU A 384 -15.29 2.62 -17.06
CA LEU A 384 -15.61 1.24 -16.68
C LEU A 384 -17.01 0.84 -17.18
N VAL A 385 -18.01 1.69 -16.99
CA VAL A 385 -19.37 1.47 -17.49
C VAL A 385 -19.37 1.38 -19.01
N ALA A 386 -18.67 2.28 -19.71
CA ALA A 386 -18.54 2.21 -21.17
C ALA A 386 -17.89 0.91 -21.65
N PHE A 387 -16.87 0.41 -20.95
CA PHE A 387 -16.30 -0.90 -21.22
C PHE A 387 -17.31 -2.03 -21.02
N LEU A 388 -18.04 -2.04 -19.90
CA LEU A 388 -19.04 -3.06 -19.61
C LEU A 388 -20.19 -3.08 -20.64
N LEU A 389 -20.57 -1.90 -21.16
CA LEU A 389 -21.54 -1.77 -22.25
C LEU A 389 -21.06 -2.36 -23.59
N THR A 390 -19.75 -2.63 -23.74
CA THR A 390 -19.22 -3.36 -24.91
C THR A 390 -19.41 -4.88 -24.81
N LEU A 391 -19.69 -5.42 -23.62
CA LEU A 391 -19.83 -6.85 -23.37
C LEU A 391 -21.27 -7.31 -23.64
N LYS A 392 -21.55 -7.70 -24.89
CA LYS A 392 -22.90 -8.08 -25.38
C LYS A 392 -23.19 -9.57 -25.43
#